data_AF-A0A9W8P7Q9-F1
#
_entry.id   AF-A0A9W8P7Q9-F1
#
_cell.length_a   1.000
_cell.length_b   1.000
_cell.length_c   1.000
_cell.angle_alpha   90.00
_cell.angle_beta   90.00
_cell.angle_gamma   90.00
#
_symmetry.space_group_name_H-M   'P 1'
#
loop_
_entity.id
_entity.type
_entity.pdbx_description
1 polymer ?
#
loop_
_entity_poly.entity_id
_entity_poly.type
_entity_poly.pdbx_seq_one_letter_code
_entity_poly.pdbx_strand_id
1 'polypeptide(L)'
;MLFEGVPFMNVTLLSSKCFAFDLVSQVERGDKFMLGPVSRVKLPSKYGRCALSVDIIRPSIPSIPAAAYRPVNVHLDSLRHTLYLEILANLLREPGCAGGLIAGDFNAISSEDHALLNKNGLEGPDGATWGVEVKREDGLGAGRLDKVAMLGVEAKGMEITRPPLIEVTKPAAHSDYMPCSDHYGLRLCFTV
;
A
#
# COMPACT_ATOMS: atom_id res chain seq x y z
N MET A 1 16.54 19.25 11.86
CA MET A 1 15.54 18.18 11.63
C MET A 1 16.28 16.99 11.04
N LEU A 2 16.10 15.78 11.56
CA LEU A 2 16.94 14.59 11.31
C LEU A 2 16.80 13.93 9.92
N PHE A 3 16.12 14.56 8.95
CA PHE A 3 15.78 13.91 7.67
C PHE A 3 16.09 14.76 6.42
N GLU A 4 16.83 15.87 6.56
CA GLU A 4 17.21 16.68 5.40
C GLU A 4 18.24 15.93 4.54
N GLY A 5 17.89 15.65 3.28
CA GLY A 5 18.77 14.98 2.31
C GLY A 5 18.69 13.44 2.25
N VAL A 6 17.82 12.79 3.03
CA VAL A 6 17.61 11.33 2.93
C VAL A 6 16.62 11.03 1.80
N PRO A 7 17.01 10.28 0.75
CA PRO A 7 16.09 9.94 -0.33
C PRO A 7 15.05 8.93 0.14
N PHE A 8 13.77 9.30 0.08
CA PHE A 8 12.68 8.36 0.28
C PHE A 8 12.45 7.54 -1.00
N MET A 9 12.37 6.23 -0.86
CA MET A 9 12.08 5.30 -1.95
C MET A 9 10.81 4.52 -1.64
N ASN A 10 9.86 4.54 -2.58
CA ASN A 10 8.70 3.65 -2.56
C ASN A 10 9.01 2.44 -3.44
N VAL A 11 8.70 1.23 -2.95
CA VAL A 11 8.95 -0.02 -3.69
C VAL A 11 7.66 -0.83 -3.71
N THR A 12 7.25 -1.27 -4.89
CA THR A 12 6.15 -2.25 -5.06
C THR A 12 6.74 -3.55 -5.59
N LEU A 13 6.57 -4.63 -4.83
CA LEU A 13 7.02 -5.97 -5.20
C LEU A 13 5.84 -6.80 -5.67
N LEU A 14 5.98 -7.42 -6.85
CA LEU A 14 4.97 -8.29 -7.46
C LEU A 14 5.57 -9.67 -7.67
N SER A 15 4.85 -10.72 -7.24
CA SER A 15 5.31 -12.09 -7.41
C SER A 15 5.10 -12.55 -8.84
N SER A 16 6.19 -12.87 -9.56
CA SER A 16 6.11 -13.36 -10.94
C SER A 16 5.32 -14.66 -11.09
N LYS A 17 5.13 -15.43 -10.01
CA LYS A 17 4.29 -16.64 -10.01
C LYS A 17 2.81 -16.35 -10.34
N CYS A 18 2.35 -15.13 -10.06
CA CYS A 18 0.94 -14.75 -10.21
C CYS A 18 0.61 -14.13 -11.58
N PHE A 19 1.61 -13.83 -12.40
CA PHE A 19 1.43 -13.07 -13.63
C PHE A 19 1.97 -13.82 -14.85
N ALA A 20 1.28 -13.65 -15.98
CA ALA A 20 1.80 -14.04 -17.29
C ALA A 20 2.72 -12.93 -17.83
N PHE A 21 3.94 -13.31 -18.24
CA PHE A 21 4.93 -12.37 -18.81
C PHE A 21 5.14 -12.55 -20.32
N ASP A 22 4.68 -13.65 -20.91
CA ASP A 22 4.97 -13.99 -22.30
C ASP A 22 3.80 -13.78 -23.27
N LEU A 23 4.09 -13.15 -24.41
CA LEU A 23 3.23 -13.11 -25.61
C LEU A 23 3.18 -14.47 -26.34
N VAL A 24 4.04 -15.43 -25.98
CA VAL A 24 4.37 -16.59 -26.85
C VAL A 24 3.63 -17.88 -26.49
N SER A 25 3.17 -18.08 -25.24
CA SER A 25 2.40 -19.27 -24.85
C SER A 25 0.94 -18.92 -24.58
N GLN A 26 0.13 -18.89 -25.65
CA GLN A 26 -1.33 -18.71 -25.53
C GLN A 26 -2.02 -19.80 -24.68
N VAL A 27 -1.34 -20.92 -24.41
CA VAL A 27 -1.89 -22.09 -23.71
C VAL A 27 -1.95 -21.92 -22.19
N GLU A 28 -1.10 -21.08 -21.57
CA GLU A 28 -1.15 -20.77 -20.12
C GLU A 28 -1.89 -19.46 -19.78
N ARG A 29 -2.38 -18.75 -20.80
CA ARG A 29 -2.97 -17.40 -20.66
C ARG A 29 -4.34 -17.39 -19.97
N GLY A 30 -5.01 -18.54 -19.88
CA GLY A 30 -6.40 -18.63 -19.41
C GLY A 30 -6.62 -18.27 -17.93
N ASP A 31 -5.62 -18.50 -17.08
CA ASP A 31 -5.83 -18.47 -15.61
C ASP A 31 -4.95 -17.45 -14.87
N LYS A 32 -4.00 -16.80 -15.55
CA LYS A 32 -3.03 -15.87 -14.93
C LYS A 32 -3.38 -14.41 -15.23
N PHE A 33 -3.19 -13.56 -14.23
CA PHE A 33 -3.29 -12.12 -14.40
C PHE A 33 -2.20 -11.59 -15.35
N MET A 34 -2.48 -10.50 -16.05
CA MET A 34 -1.47 -9.76 -16.80
C MET A 34 -1.11 -8.47 -16.06
N LEU A 35 0.15 -8.06 -16.17
CA LEU A 35 0.57 -6.73 -15.74
C LEU A 35 0.27 -5.72 -16.84
N GLY A 36 -0.45 -4.67 -16.48
CA GLY A 36 -0.70 -3.50 -17.29
C GLY A 36 0.35 -2.40 -17.04
N PRO A 37 0.01 -1.15 -17.39
CA PRO A 37 0.90 -0.01 -17.18
C PRO A 37 1.32 0.17 -15.72
N VAL A 38 2.58 0.61 -15.54
CA VAL A 38 3.13 1.06 -14.27
C VAL A 38 3.29 2.57 -14.34
N SER A 39 2.80 3.30 -13.34
CA SER A 39 2.89 4.75 -13.30
C SER A 39 3.33 5.27 -11.93
N ARG A 40 4.06 6.39 -11.96
CA ARG A 40 4.43 7.17 -10.78
C ARG A 40 3.58 8.43 -10.76
N VAL A 41 2.64 8.50 -9.84
CA VAL A 41 1.75 9.65 -9.66
C VAL A 41 2.41 10.64 -8.72
N LYS A 42 2.64 11.87 -9.19
CA LYS A 42 3.12 12.96 -8.34
C LYS A 42 1.99 13.44 -7.43
N LEU A 43 2.27 13.50 -6.14
CA LEU A 43 1.35 14.09 -5.16
C LEU A 43 1.78 15.52 -4.86
N PRO A 44 0.86 16.41 -4.43
CA PRO A 44 1.20 17.74 -3.92
C PRO A 44 1.85 17.67 -2.53
N SER A 45 2.94 16.91 -2.43
CA SER A 45 3.70 16.61 -1.23
C SER A 45 4.79 17.66 -1.00
N LYS A 46 4.96 18.07 0.25
CA LYS A 46 6.08 18.91 0.68
C LYS A 46 7.40 18.14 0.72
N TYR A 47 7.34 16.82 0.92
CA TYR A 47 8.51 15.94 1.02
C TYR A 47 8.81 15.19 -0.29
N GLY A 48 8.18 15.55 -1.41
CA GLY A 48 8.40 14.90 -2.70
C GLY A 48 7.85 13.47 -2.79
N ARG A 49 6.86 13.13 -1.95
CA ARG A 49 6.18 11.83 -1.96
C ARG A 49 5.41 11.62 -3.27
N CYS A 50 5.27 10.36 -3.64
CA CYS A 50 4.55 9.94 -4.84
C CYS A 50 3.77 8.66 -4.55
N ALA A 51 2.83 8.32 -5.43
CA ALA A 51 2.19 7.03 -5.44
C ALA A 51 2.72 6.19 -6.61
N LEU A 52 2.93 4.90 -6.37
CA LEU A 52 3.29 3.94 -7.41
C LEU A 52 2.07 3.08 -7.73
N SER A 53 1.57 3.18 -8.95
CA SER A 53 0.40 2.46 -9.42
C SER A 53 0.82 1.39 -10.42
N VAL A 54 0.16 0.24 -10.36
CA VAL A 54 0.28 -0.82 -11.36
C VAL A 54 -1.10 -1.32 -11.71
N ASP A 55 -1.37 -1.52 -12.99
CA ASP A 55 -2.60 -2.16 -13.43
C ASP A 55 -2.44 -3.69 -13.43
N ILE A 56 -3.42 -4.37 -12.86
CA ILE A 56 -3.55 -5.82 -12.89
C ILE A 56 -4.78 -6.16 -13.71
N ILE A 57 -4.58 -6.85 -14.83
CA ILE A 57 -5.63 -7.18 -15.77
C ILE A 57 -6.01 -8.65 -15.57
N ARG A 58 -7.30 -8.91 -15.34
CA ARG A 58 -7.82 -10.28 -15.22
C ARG A 58 -7.63 -11.06 -16.53
N PRO A 59 -7.51 -12.40 -16.47
CA PRO A 59 -7.61 -13.22 -17.66
C PRO A 59 -8.89 -12.89 -18.44
N SER A 60 -8.77 -12.76 -19.76
CA SER A 60 -9.89 -12.33 -20.61
C SER A 60 -10.96 -13.41 -20.70
N ILE A 61 -12.17 -13.10 -20.24
CA ILE A 61 -13.37 -13.89 -20.53
C ILE A 61 -14.05 -13.25 -21.75
N PRO A 62 -14.40 -14.00 -22.82
CA PRO A 62 -14.93 -13.44 -24.06
C PRO A 62 -16.14 -12.51 -23.92
N SER A 63 -16.89 -12.64 -22.82
CA SER A 63 -18.12 -11.90 -22.53
C SER A 63 -17.93 -10.65 -21.65
N ILE A 64 -16.73 -10.39 -21.12
CA ILE A 64 -16.48 -9.28 -20.19
C ILE A 64 -15.31 -8.44 -20.73
N PRO A 65 -15.51 -7.14 -21.00
CA PRO A 65 -14.41 -6.24 -21.34
C PRO A 65 -13.31 -6.32 -20.28
N ALA A 66 -12.05 -6.47 -20.72
CA ALA A 66 -10.93 -6.52 -19.79
C ALA A 66 -10.85 -5.19 -19.02
N ALA A 67 -11.11 -5.26 -17.71
CA ALA A 67 -10.95 -4.14 -16.79
C ALA A 67 -9.72 -4.38 -15.91
N ALA A 68 -8.99 -3.30 -15.64
CA ALA A 68 -7.85 -3.33 -14.74
C ALA A 68 -8.30 -3.14 -13.29
N TYR A 69 -7.62 -3.83 -12.38
CA TYR A 69 -7.62 -3.51 -10.96
C TYR A 69 -6.30 -2.84 -10.62
N ARG A 70 -6.35 -1.80 -9.80
CA ARG A 70 -5.20 -0.90 -9.61
C ARG A 70 -4.73 -0.88 -8.16
N PRO A 71 -3.72 -1.69 -7.81
CA PRO A 71 -2.94 -1.47 -6.60
C PRO A 71 -2.09 -0.21 -6.70
N VAL A 72 -2.15 0.60 -5.65
CA VAL A 72 -1.43 1.86 -5.52
C VAL A 72 -0.67 1.85 -4.20
N ASN A 73 0.66 1.90 -4.26
CA ASN A 73 1.52 1.98 -3.09
C ASN A 73 1.86 3.43 -2.75
N VAL A 74 1.72 3.80 -1.47
CA VAL A 74 1.93 5.17 -0.99
C VAL A 74 2.78 5.25 0.28
N HIS A 75 3.45 6.39 0.44
CA HIS A 75 3.95 6.86 1.72
C HIS A 75 3.61 8.36 1.76
N LEU A 76 2.54 8.73 2.46
CA LEU A 76 1.99 10.08 2.46
C LEU A 76 2.71 10.98 3.47
N ASP A 77 2.67 12.29 3.22
CA ASP A 77 3.14 13.29 4.19
C ASP A 77 2.33 13.20 5.47
N SER A 78 2.93 13.43 6.64
CA SER A 78 2.22 13.52 7.93
C SER A 78 1.34 14.77 8.09
N LEU A 79 1.26 15.63 7.08
CA LEU A 79 0.46 16.85 7.05
C LEU A 79 -0.27 16.93 5.70
N ARG A 80 -1.57 17.26 5.69
CA ARG A 80 -2.42 17.53 4.50
C ARG A 80 -2.88 16.29 3.69
N HIS A 81 -3.49 15.32 4.37
CA HIS A 81 -3.93 14.05 3.78
C HIS A 81 -5.16 14.13 2.85
N THR A 82 -6.04 15.13 3.02
CA THR A 82 -7.32 15.24 2.29
C THR A 82 -7.17 15.21 0.78
N LEU A 83 -6.28 16.06 0.23
CA LEU A 83 -6.10 16.19 -1.22
C LEU A 83 -5.44 14.95 -1.84
N TYR A 84 -4.61 14.22 -1.10
CA TYR A 84 -3.95 13.02 -1.62
C TYR A 84 -4.96 11.91 -1.88
N LEU A 85 -5.85 11.63 -0.93
CA LEU A 85 -6.81 10.56 -1.08
C LEU A 85 -7.88 10.85 -2.13
N GLU A 86 -8.23 12.12 -2.35
CA GLU A 86 -9.11 12.49 -3.46
C GLU A 86 -8.48 12.16 -4.82
N ILE A 87 -7.22 12.56 -5.04
CA ILE A 87 -6.47 12.25 -6.27
C ILE A 87 -6.40 10.73 -6.47
N LEU A 88 -6.02 9.99 -5.41
CA LEU A 88 -5.84 8.54 -5.47
C LEU A 88 -7.17 7.78 -5.63
N ALA A 89 -8.26 8.25 -5.03
CA ALA A 89 -9.58 7.68 -5.22
C ALA A 89 -10.05 7.88 -6.67
N ASN A 90 -9.76 9.04 -7.27
CA ASN A 90 -10.08 9.31 -8.67
C ASN A 90 -9.27 8.42 -9.63
N LEU A 91 -8.01 8.11 -9.31
CA LEU A 91 -7.22 7.12 -10.06
C LEU A 91 -7.90 5.75 -10.09
N LEU A 92 -8.57 5.32 -9.02
CA LEU A 92 -9.31 4.06 -9.00
C LEU A 92 -10.63 4.12 -9.80
N ARG A 93 -11.09 5.31 -10.19
CA ARG A 93 -12.33 5.56 -10.95
C ARG A 93 -12.10 5.89 -12.43
N GLU A 94 -10.86 5.91 -12.89
CA GLU A 94 -10.56 6.21 -14.29
C GLU A 94 -11.22 5.18 -15.24
N PRO A 95 -11.62 5.61 -16.45
CA PRO A 95 -12.17 4.68 -17.44
C PRO A 95 -11.24 3.48 -17.69
N GLY A 96 -11.81 2.28 -17.66
CA GLY A 96 -11.05 1.02 -17.80
C GLY A 96 -10.51 0.45 -16.48
N CYS A 97 -10.67 1.17 -15.35
CA CYS A 97 -10.39 0.68 -14.01
C CYS A 97 -11.68 0.18 -13.35
N ALA A 98 -11.71 -1.07 -12.90
CA ALA A 98 -12.82 -1.64 -12.13
C ALA A 98 -12.73 -1.34 -10.63
N GLY A 99 -11.64 -0.69 -10.18
CA GLY A 99 -11.34 -0.43 -8.79
C GLY A 99 -9.93 -0.86 -8.41
N GLY A 100 -9.68 -1.04 -7.12
CA GLY A 100 -8.36 -1.44 -6.63
C GLY A 100 -8.14 -1.08 -5.17
N LEU A 101 -6.86 -0.88 -4.84
CA LEU A 101 -6.37 -0.69 -3.48
C LEU A 101 -5.39 0.47 -3.45
N ILE A 102 -5.43 1.27 -2.39
CA ILE A 102 -4.38 2.21 -2.02
C ILE A 102 -3.81 1.70 -0.71
N ALA A 103 -2.56 1.26 -0.70
CA ALA A 103 -1.92 0.63 0.45
C ALA A 103 -0.59 1.31 0.78
N GLY A 104 -0.29 1.41 2.08
CA GLY A 104 1.01 1.88 2.56
C GLY A 104 0.87 2.77 3.78
N ASP A 105 1.90 3.56 4.07
CA ASP A 105 1.92 4.48 5.20
C ASP A 105 1.15 5.75 4.84
N PHE A 106 0.00 5.94 5.46
CA PHE A 106 -0.83 7.12 5.26
C PHE A 106 -0.41 8.26 6.17
N ASN A 107 0.43 8.01 7.19
CA ASN A 107 0.73 8.91 8.29
C ASN A 107 -0.55 9.52 8.92
N ALA A 108 -1.63 8.73 9.01
CA ALA A 108 -2.91 9.21 9.52
C ALA A 108 -2.87 9.34 11.05
N ILE A 109 -2.63 10.55 11.54
CA ILE A 109 -2.38 10.84 12.97
C ILE A 109 -3.63 11.45 13.64
N SER A 110 -4.48 12.14 12.89
CA SER A 110 -5.68 12.81 13.42
C SER A 110 -6.97 12.03 13.16
N SER A 111 -8.01 12.30 13.97
CA SER A 111 -9.38 11.81 13.74
C SER A 111 -9.90 12.11 12.34
N GLU A 112 -9.55 13.29 11.82
CA GLU A 112 -9.90 13.74 10.48
C GLU A 112 -9.28 12.85 9.42
N ASP A 113 -8.04 12.39 9.62
CA ASP A 113 -7.32 11.48 8.72
C ASP A 113 -7.94 10.08 8.73
N HIS A 114 -8.54 9.67 9.84
CA HIS A 114 -9.31 8.43 9.91
C HIS A 114 -10.62 8.52 9.12
N ALA A 115 -11.25 9.68 9.04
CA ALA A 115 -12.48 9.88 8.28
C ALA A 115 -12.28 10.03 6.75
N LEU A 116 -11.03 10.15 6.27
CA LEU A 116 -10.76 10.45 4.85
C LEU A 116 -11.17 9.34 3.89
N LEU A 117 -11.13 8.08 4.32
CA LEU A 117 -11.56 6.96 3.49
C LEU A 117 -13.04 7.14 3.13
N ASN A 118 -13.89 7.29 4.16
CA ASN A 118 -15.33 7.51 4.00
C ASN A 118 -15.65 8.75 3.16
N LYS A 119 -14.95 9.88 3.40
CA LYS A 119 -15.15 11.11 2.61
C LYS A 119 -14.85 10.94 1.12
N ASN A 120 -13.94 10.02 0.79
CA ASN A 120 -13.57 9.72 -0.59
C ASN A 120 -14.28 8.47 -1.13
N GLY A 121 -15.29 7.94 -0.44
CA GLY A 121 -16.02 6.73 -0.85
C GLY A 121 -15.13 5.49 -0.95
N LEU A 122 -14.09 5.43 -0.11
CA LEU A 122 -13.19 4.29 0.01
C LEU A 122 -13.52 3.53 1.29
N GLU A 123 -13.36 2.22 1.25
CA GLU A 123 -13.52 1.34 2.42
C GLU A 123 -12.15 0.89 2.91
N GLY A 124 -12.00 0.62 4.21
CA GLY A 124 -10.74 0.14 4.74
C GLY A 124 -10.94 -0.66 6.03
N PRO A 125 -10.16 -1.73 6.24
CA PRO A 125 -10.27 -2.54 7.45
C PRO A 125 -9.64 -1.85 8.68
N ASP A 126 -10.28 -1.99 9.85
CA ASP A 126 -9.87 -1.41 11.14
C ASP A 126 -8.71 -2.16 11.83
N GLY A 127 -8.13 -1.60 12.91
CA GLY A 127 -7.03 -2.17 13.71
C GLY A 127 -5.82 -1.23 13.84
N ALA A 128 -4.82 -1.51 14.68
CA ALA A 128 -3.60 -0.70 14.83
C ALA A 128 -2.40 -1.34 14.11
N THR A 129 -1.53 -0.55 13.47
CA THR A 129 -0.34 -1.07 12.74
C THR A 129 0.98 -0.50 13.24
N TRP A 130 0.91 0.42 14.18
CA TRP A 130 2.05 1.18 14.62
C TRP A 130 2.03 1.35 16.15
N GLY A 131 3.18 1.21 16.81
CA GLY A 131 3.30 1.37 18.27
C GLY A 131 2.67 0.26 19.13
N VAL A 132 2.35 -0.90 18.57
CA VAL A 132 1.93 -2.06 19.37
C VAL A 132 3.14 -2.54 20.19
N GLU A 133 3.09 -2.35 21.50
CA GLU A 133 4.13 -2.69 22.51
C GLU A 133 5.32 -1.72 22.65
N VAL A 134 5.35 -0.60 21.93
CA VAL A 134 6.38 0.45 22.10
C VAL A 134 5.73 1.74 22.60
N LYS A 135 6.02 2.13 23.85
CA LYS A 135 5.64 3.45 24.37
C LYS A 135 6.56 4.50 23.74
N ARG A 136 5.99 5.47 23.01
CA ARG A 136 6.74 6.64 22.55
C ARG A 136 7.10 7.56 23.73
N GLU A 137 8.21 8.29 23.59
CA GLU A 137 8.57 9.39 24.50
C GLU A 137 7.69 10.64 24.30
N ASP A 138 7.05 10.81 23.14
CA ASP A 138 6.22 11.97 22.82
C ASP A 138 4.74 11.85 23.26
N GLY A 139 4.36 10.74 23.92
CA GLY A 139 3.03 10.52 24.47
C GLY A 139 1.95 10.09 23.47
N LEU A 140 2.24 9.95 22.17
CA LEU A 140 1.29 9.37 21.22
C LEU A 140 1.22 7.85 21.42
N GLY A 141 0.01 7.32 21.60
CA GLY A 141 -0.24 5.88 21.76
C GLY A 141 -0.06 5.09 20.46
N ALA A 142 -0.33 3.78 20.52
CA ALA A 142 -0.40 2.95 19.31
C ALA A 142 -1.37 3.57 18.29
N GLY A 143 -0.94 3.66 17.03
CA GLY A 143 -1.66 4.34 15.95
C GLY A 143 -1.87 3.45 14.73
N ARG A 144 -2.77 3.86 13.84
CA ARG A 144 -3.01 3.20 12.54
C ARG A 144 -2.49 4.09 11.42
N LEU A 145 -1.17 4.13 11.28
CA LEU A 145 -0.48 4.92 10.24
C LEU A 145 -0.60 4.22 8.88
N ASP A 146 -0.38 2.91 8.85
CA ASP A 146 -0.50 2.09 7.63
C ASP A 146 -1.95 1.75 7.34
N LYS A 147 -2.41 1.94 6.11
CA LYS A 147 -3.79 1.63 5.74
C LYS A 147 -3.86 0.92 4.41
N VAL A 148 -4.98 0.23 4.21
CA VAL A 148 -5.42 -0.22 2.89
C VAL A 148 -6.80 0.38 2.65
N ALA A 149 -6.92 1.23 1.64
CA ALA A 149 -8.18 1.81 1.20
C ALA A 149 -8.61 1.15 -0.10
N MET A 150 -9.87 0.79 -0.22
CA MET A 150 -10.40 -0.12 -1.25
C MET A 150 -11.55 0.54 -1.99
N LEU A 151 -11.65 0.25 -3.28
CA LEU A 151 -12.78 0.62 -4.12
C LEU A 151 -13.06 -0.51 -5.11
N GLY A 152 -14.30 -0.96 -5.22
CA GLY A 152 -14.69 -1.98 -6.22
C GLY A 152 -14.07 -3.37 -6.01
N VAL A 153 -13.49 -3.63 -4.83
CA VAL A 153 -12.93 -4.93 -4.43
C VAL A 153 -13.40 -5.28 -3.03
N GLU A 154 -13.49 -6.57 -2.74
CA GLU A 154 -14.00 -7.07 -1.46
C GLU A 154 -12.88 -7.73 -0.65
N ALA A 155 -12.69 -7.28 0.60
CA ALA A 155 -11.76 -7.92 1.53
C ALA A 155 -12.27 -9.28 2.01
N LYS A 156 -11.39 -10.28 2.03
CA LYS A 156 -11.65 -11.62 2.58
C LYS A 156 -11.00 -11.86 3.93
N GLY A 157 -9.95 -11.11 4.26
CA GLY A 157 -9.29 -11.19 5.55
C GLY A 157 -8.14 -10.23 5.66
N MET A 158 -7.83 -9.82 6.88
CA MET A 158 -6.68 -8.99 7.18
C MET A 158 -5.94 -9.54 8.41
N GLU A 159 -4.61 -9.53 8.33
CA GLU A 159 -3.71 -9.88 9.42
C GLU A 159 -2.68 -8.78 9.63
N ILE A 160 -2.40 -8.45 10.89
CA ILE A 160 -1.28 -7.61 11.28
C ILE A 160 -0.09 -8.53 11.58
N THR A 161 1.03 -8.34 10.88
CA THR A 161 2.23 -9.19 11.01
C THR A 161 3.34 -8.46 11.73
N ARG A 162 3.94 -9.09 12.74
CA ARG A 162 5.10 -8.53 13.45
C ARG A 162 6.33 -8.47 12.54
N PRO A 163 7.12 -7.39 12.59
CA PRO A 163 8.40 -7.35 11.88
C PRO A 163 9.34 -8.43 12.44
N PRO A 164 10.07 -9.17 11.59
CA PRO A 164 11.08 -10.11 12.05
C PRO A 164 12.21 -9.37 12.78
N LEU A 165 12.83 -10.05 13.73
CA LEU A 165 14.05 -9.57 14.37
C LEU A 165 15.25 -9.80 13.45
N ILE A 166 16.12 -8.81 13.37
CA ILE A 166 17.40 -8.89 12.67
C ILE A 166 18.54 -8.75 13.68
N GLU A 167 19.62 -9.48 13.42
CA GLU A 167 20.84 -9.39 14.20
C GLU A 167 21.59 -8.11 13.83
N VAL A 168 21.92 -7.30 14.84
CA VAL A 168 22.74 -6.10 14.70
C VAL A 168 24.06 -6.37 15.41
N THR A 169 25.08 -6.61 14.60
CA THR A 169 26.47 -6.73 15.06
C THR A 169 26.96 -5.39 15.59
N LYS A 170 27.37 -5.37 16.86
CA LYS A 170 28.02 -4.22 17.50
C LYS A 170 29.53 -4.48 17.55
N PRO A 171 30.39 -3.53 17.12
CA PRO A 171 31.83 -3.68 17.29
C PRO A 171 32.16 -3.80 18.78
N ALA A 172 32.78 -4.91 19.18
CA ALA A 172 33.21 -5.22 20.56
C ALA A 172 32.13 -5.57 21.61
N ALA A 173 30.90 -5.92 21.21
CA ALA A 173 29.87 -6.44 22.11
C ALA A 173 29.12 -7.64 21.50
N HIS A 174 28.37 -8.37 22.32
CA HIS A 174 27.45 -9.39 21.82
C HIS A 174 26.43 -8.76 20.87
N SER A 175 26.08 -9.50 19.81
CA SER A 175 25.05 -9.10 18.86
C SER A 175 23.73 -8.80 19.57
N ASP A 176 23.05 -7.77 19.11
CA ASP A 176 21.72 -7.40 19.58
C ASP A 176 20.67 -7.83 18.55
N TYR A 177 19.43 -8.06 18.97
CA TYR A 177 18.33 -8.37 18.07
C TYR A 177 17.30 -7.27 18.16
N MET A 178 17.02 -6.63 17.03
CA MET A 178 15.99 -5.59 16.95
C MET A 178 15.04 -5.85 15.79
N PRO A 179 13.78 -5.40 15.86
CA PRO A 179 12.86 -5.43 14.74
C PRO A 179 13.47 -4.80 13.49
N CYS A 180 13.25 -5.41 12.32
CA CYS A 180 13.71 -4.84 11.06
C CYS A 180 12.91 -3.59 10.62
N SER A 181 11.81 -3.29 11.33
CA SER A 181 10.95 -2.13 11.11
C SER A 181 10.29 -1.73 12.42
N ASP A 182 10.00 -0.45 12.57
CA ASP A 182 9.16 0.15 13.61
C ASP A 182 7.66 0.08 13.28
N HIS A 183 7.29 -0.39 12.09
CA HIS A 183 5.92 -0.67 11.67
C HIS A 183 5.62 -2.17 11.70
N TYR A 184 4.36 -2.51 12.00
CA TYR A 184 3.84 -3.85 11.75
C TYR A 184 3.36 -3.93 10.30
N GLY A 185 3.55 -5.09 9.67
CA GLY A 185 3.03 -5.33 8.34
C GLY A 185 1.51 -5.53 8.34
N LEU A 186 0.88 -5.19 7.21
CA LEU A 186 -0.52 -5.52 6.92
C LEU A 186 -0.58 -6.53 5.79
N ARG A 187 -1.21 -7.68 6.04
CA ARG A 187 -1.53 -8.66 5.01
C ARG A 187 -3.04 -8.63 4.74
N LEU A 188 -3.43 -8.11 3.58
CA LEU A 188 -4.81 -8.13 3.09
C LEU A 188 -4.99 -9.22 2.03
N CYS A 189 -6.05 -10.00 2.15
CA CYS A 189 -6.57 -10.86 1.09
C CYS A 189 -7.88 -10.27 0.57
N PHE A 190 -8.05 -10.24 -0.76
CA PHE A 190 -9.23 -9.66 -1.42
C PHE A 190 -9.58 -10.44 -2.70
N THR A 191 -10.80 -10.25 -3.20
CA THR A 191 -11.27 -10.85 -4.46
C THR A 191 -11.50 -9.81 -5.54
N VAL A 192 -11.23 -10.20 -6.79
CA VAL A 192 -11.42 -9.45 -8.03
C VAL A 192 -12.09 -10.31 -9.08
#